data_AF-A0A3E0WLB1-F1
#
_entry.id   AF-A0A3E0WLB1-F1
#
_cell.length_a   1.000
_cell.length_b   1.000
_cell.length_c   1.000
_cell.angle_alpha   90.00
_cell.angle_beta   90.00
_cell.angle_gamma   90.00
#
_symmetry.space_group_name_H-M   'P 1'
#
loop_
_entity.id
_entity.type
_entity.pdbx_description
1 polymer ?
#
loop_
_entity_poly.entity_id
_entity_poly.type
_entity_poly.pdbx_seq_one_letter_code
_entity_poly.pdbx_strand_id
1 'polypeptide(L)'
;MKDRLDLLEKNEGVLKVLIRECLNNEEVRQSVINHITKPAQNEAFKFVNHRINDEEFRDVDSQAVVDLLFYIMFGYIMSHHVLKLDGFTNDKEVMIQTIIDLFLYGVKK
;
A
#
# COMPACT_ATOMS: atom_id res chain seq x y z
N MET A 1 -0.70 11.08 11.66
CA MET A 1 -0.27 10.47 10.37
C MET A 1 1.00 11.12 9.82
N LYS A 2 1.12 12.47 9.82
CA LYS A 2 2.33 13.22 9.42
C LYS A 2 3.63 12.63 10.01
N ASP A 3 3.70 12.49 11.33
CA ASP A 3 4.88 11.93 12.03
C ASP A 3 5.36 10.54 11.56
N ARG A 4 4.45 9.65 11.13
CA ARG A 4 4.82 8.29 10.70
C ARG A 4 5.30 8.26 9.25
N LEU A 5 4.74 9.10 8.39
CA LEU A 5 5.21 9.27 7.01
C LEU A 5 6.55 9.99 6.97
N ASP A 6 6.73 10.99 7.83
CA ASP A 6 8.00 11.72 7.96
C ASP A 6 9.14 10.80 8.41
N LEU A 7 8.86 9.79 9.23
CA LEU A 7 9.83 8.76 9.60
C LEU A 7 10.23 7.87 8.41
N LEU A 8 9.32 7.57 7.50
CA LEU A 8 9.64 6.81 6.28
C LEU A 8 10.47 7.64 5.31
N GLU A 9 10.16 8.94 5.16
CA GLU A 9 10.94 9.86 4.33
C GLU A 9 12.36 10.06 4.86
N LYS A 10 12.52 10.21 6.19
CA LYS A 10 13.84 10.28 6.83
C LYS A 10 14.68 9.02 6.64
N ASN A 11 14.06 7.88 6.32
CA ASN A 11 14.71 6.58 6.15
C ASN A 11 14.65 6.07 4.71
N GLU A 12 14.46 6.94 3.71
CA GLU A 12 14.31 6.54 2.32
C GLU A 12 15.47 5.65 1.82
N GLY A 13 16.69 5.93 2.26
CA GLY A 13 17.87 5.11 1.94
C GLY A 13 17.76 3.68 2.46
N VAL A 14 17.28 3.49 3.69
CA VAL A 14 17.08 2.17 4.31
C VAL A 14 15.97 1.42 3.58
N LEU A 15 14.88 2.10 3.21
CA LEU A 15 13.78 1.51 2.48
C LEU A 15 14.22 0.98 1.10
N LYS A 16 15.05 1.75 0.37
CA LYS A 16 15.61 1.32 -0.92
C LYS A 16 16.48 0.06 -0.78
N VAL A 17 17.32 0.00 0.25
CA VAL A 17 18.13 -1.20 0.54
C VAL A 17 17.22 -2.39 0.83
N LEU A 18 16.23 -2.23 1.70
CA LEU A 18 15.29 -3.30 2.04
C LEU A 18 14.54 -3.82 0.80
N ILE A 19 14.05 -2.94 -0.07
CA ILE A 19 13.38 -3.34 -1.32
C ILE A 19 14.34 -4.14 -2.21
N ARG A 20 15.58 -3.67 -2.37
CA ARG A 20 16.58 -4.36 -3.17
C ARG A 20 16.92 -5.74 -2.61
N GLU A 21 17.04 -5.86 -1.28
CA GLU A 21 17.28 -7.14 -0.63
C GLU A 21 16.08 -8.09 -0.80
N CYS A 22 14.84 -7.62 -0.68
CA CYS A 22 13.65 -8.44 -0.96
C CYS A 22 13.65 -9.01 -2.40
N LEU A 23 14.16 -8.26 -3.38
CA LEU A 23 14.24 -8.71 -4.77
C LEU A 23 15.32 -9.79 -4.99
N ASN A 24 16.44 -9.71 -4.27
CA ASN A 24 17.62 -10.55 -4.52
C ASN A 24 17.83 -11.66 -3.49
N ASN A 25 17.23 -11.54 -2.30
CA ASN A 25 17.41 -12.44 -1.18
C ASN A 25 16.06 -13.01 -0.73
N GLU A 26 15.91 -14.32 -0.90
CA GLU A 26 14.67 -15.02 -0.55
C GLU A 26 14.38 -15.00 0.95
N GLU A 27 15.38 -15.12 1.80
CA GLU A 27 15.20 -15.12 3.26
C GLU A 27 14.62 -13.78 3.74
N VAL A 28 15.20 -12.67 3.24
CA VAL A 28 14.72 -11.32 3.55
C VAL A 28 13.29 -11.14 3.05
N ARG A 29 13.01 -11.56 1.81
CA ARG A 29 11.66 -11.50 1.23
C ARG A 29 10.64 -12.27 2.06
N GLN A 30 10.95 -13.51 2.45
CA GLN A 30 10.06 -14.32 3.27
C GLN A 30 9.83 -13.71 4.65
N SER A 31 10.88 -13.13 5.26
CA SER A 31 10.75 -12.43 6.54
C SER A 31 9.80 -11.23 6.44
N VAL A 32 9.95 -10.40 5.41
CA VAL A 32 9.06 -9.25 5.16
C VAL A 32 7.62 -9.71 4.91
N ILE A 33 7.42 -10.74 4.09
CA ILE A 33 6.08 -11.29 3.82
C ILE A 33 5.42 -11.78 5.12
N ASN A 34 6.14 -12.56 5.93
CA ASN A 34 5.55 -13.23 7.09
C ASN A 34 5.33 -12.30 8.28
N HIS A 35 6.19 -11.31 8.48
CA HIS A 35 6.14 -10.45 9.68
C HIS A 35 5.56 -9.05 9.41
N ILE A 36 5.47 -8.62 8.16
CA ILE A 36 4.99 -7.28 7.81
C ILE A 36 3.77 -7.39 6.89
N THR A 37 3.92 -7.99 5.71
CA THR A 37 2.87 -7.97 4.68
C THR A 37 1.62 -8.76 5.09
N LYS A 38 1.76 -10.04 5.47
CA LYS A 38 0.61 -10.88 5.86
C LYS A 38 -0.15 -10.34 7.08
N PRO A 39 0.50 -9.92 8.18
CA PRO A 39 -0.21 -9.30 9.30
C PRO A 39 -0.98 -8.05 8.88
N ALA A 40 -0.38 -7.19 8.06
CA ALA A 40 -1.05 -5.99 7.58
C ALA A 40 -2.24 -6.31 6.66
N GLN A 41 -2.11 -7.29 5.77
CA GLN A 41 -3.22 -7.77 4.93
C GLN A 41 -4.37 -8.34 5.77
N ASN A 42 -4.06 -9.12 6.80
CA ASN A 42 -5.08 -9.70 7.69
C ASN A 42 -5.86 -8.61 8.46
N GLU A 43 -5.19 -7.58 8.95
CA GLU A 43 -5.86 -6.45 9.61
C GLU A 43 -6.69 -5.62 8.62
N ALA A 44 -6.17 -5.38 7.41
CA ALA A 44 -6.92 -4.72 6.35
C ALA A 44 -8.17 -5.52 5.95
N PHE A 45 -8.07 -6.85 5.87
CA PHE A 45 -9.20 -7.73 5.58
C PHE A 45 -10.30 -7.62 6.64
N LYS A 46 -9.94 -7.69 7.92
CA LYS A 46 -10.90 -7.51 9.02
C LYS A 46 -11.60 -6.16 8.93
N PHE A 47 -10.86 -5.09 8.63
CA PHE A 47 -11.41 -3.76 8.47
C PHE A 47 -12.40 -3.67 7.30
N VAL A 48 -12.00 -4.15 6.11
CA VAL A 48 -12.86 -4.12 4.92
C VAL A 48 -14.13 -4.93 5.17
N ASN A 49 -13.99 -6.14 5.71
CA ASN A 49 -15.13 -7.02 5.98
C ASN A 49 -16.10 -6.38 6.99
N HIS A 50 -15.59 -5.72 8.03
CA HIS A 50 -16.43 -4.96 8.97
C HIS A 50 -17.21 -3.84 8.29
N ARG A 51 -16.56 -3.06 7.41
CA ARG A 51 -17.21 -1.96 6.68
C ARG A 51 -18.26 -2.42 5.66
N ILE A 52 -18.08 -3.61 5.09
CA ILE A 52 -19.10 -4.24 4.23
C ILE A 52 -20.30 -4.65 5.07
N ASN A 53 -20.08 -5.27 6.24
CA ASN A 53 -21.15 -5.69 7.14
C ASN A 53 -21.96 -4.50 7.71
N ASP A 54 -21.32 -3.34 7.87
CA ASP A 54 -21.97 -2.09 8.29
C ASP A 54 -22.66 -1.34 7.14
N GLU A 55 -22.68 -1.91 5.93
CA GLU A 55 -23.18 -1.31 4.69
C GLU A 55 -22.52 0.01 4.26
N GLU A 56 -21.35 0.34 4.81
CA GLU A 56 -20.56 1.51 4.41
C GLU A 56 -19.83 1.28 3.07
N PHE A 57 -19.36 0.05 2.86
CA PHE A 57 -18.79 -0.41 1.61
C PHE A 57 -19.79 -1.25 0.82
N ARG A 58 -19.57 -1.34 -0.49
CA ARG A 58 -20.35 -2.20 -1.39
C ARG A 58 -20.15 -3.66 -1.02
N ASP A 59 -21.12 -4.50 -1.39
CA ASP A 59 -20.98 -5.95 -1.31
C ASP A 59 -20.02 -6.44 -2.41
N VAL A 60 -18.73 -6.49 -2.07
CA VAL A 60 -17.63 -6.92 -2.94
C VAL A 60 -16.71 -7.87 -2.18
N ASP A 61 -15.91 -8.67 -2.89
CA ASP A 61 -14.97 -9.57 -2.26
C ASP A 61 -13.92 -8.80 -1.44
N SER A 62 -13.89 -9.04 -0.12
CA SER A 62 -13.00 -8.34 0.80
C SER A 62 -11.52 -8.58 0.50
N GLN A 63 -11.16 -9.79 0.04
CA GLN A 63 -9.78 -10.11 -0.29
C GLN A 63 -9.35 -9.34 -1.55
N ALA A 64 -10.21 -9.25 -2.56
CA ALA A 64 -9.93 -8.48 -3.77
C ALA A 64 -9.68 -6.99 -3.46
N VAL A 65 -10.42 -6.40 -2.53
CA VAL A 65 -10.21 -5.01 -2.08
C VAL A 65 -8.86 -4.85 -1.39
N VAL A 66 -8.50 -5.77 -0.49
CA VAL A 66 -7.22 -5.76 0.21
C VAL A 66 -6.07 -5.93 -0.78
N ASP A 67 -6.15 -6.88 -1.70
CA ASP A 67 -5.12 -7.11 -2.70
C ASP A 67 -4.91 -5.88 -3.58
N LEU A 68 -5.99 -5.24 -4.04
CA LEU A 68 -5.92 -4.00 -4.81
C LEU A 68 -5.22 -2.88 -4.03
N LEU A 69 -5.58 -2.68 -2.75
CA LEU A 69 -4.93 -1.68 -1.89
C LEU A 69 -3.42 -1.91 -1.81
N PHE A 70 -2.99 -3.15 -1.59
CA PHE A 70 -1.57 -3.48 -1.50
C PHE A 70 -0.87 -3.35 -2.86
N TYR A 71 -1.51 -3.74 -3.97
CA TYR A 71 -0.95 -3.54 -5.31
C TYR A 71 -0.73 -2.07 -5.64
N ILE A 72 -1.67 -1.19 -5.26
CA ILE A 72 -1.52 0.26 -5.41
C ILE A 72 -0.33 0.77 -4.59
N MET A 73 -0.22 0.36 -3.32
CA MET A 73 0.89 0.76 -2.46
C MET A 73 2.26 0.29 -2.98
N PHE A 74 2.36 -1.00 -3.35
CA PHE A 74 3.59 -1.55 -3.93
C PHE A 74 3.90 -0.91 -5.28
N GLY A 75 2.89 -0.68 -6.12
CA GLY A 75 3.02 0.00 -7.41
C GLY A 75 3.56 1.43 -7.24
N TYR A 76 3.09 2.17 -6.24
CA TYR A 76 3.64 3.48 -5.89
C TYR A 76 5.12 3.41 -5.50
N ILE A 77 5.48 2.48 -4.61
CA ILE A 77 6.87 2.30 -4.16
C ILE A 77 7.78 1.95 -5.32
N MET A 78 7.38 0.99 -6.16
CA MET A 78 8.17 0.55 -7.31
C MET A 78 8.32 1.66 -8.35
N SER A 79 7.23 2.37 -8.68
CA SER A 79 7.28 3.43 -9.69
C SER A 79 8.11 4.63 -9.22
N HIS A 80 7.96 5.09 -7.98
CA HIS A 80 8.58 6.34 -7.51
C HIS A 80 9.96 6.17 -6.89
N HIS A 81 10.18 5.10 -6.12
CA HIS A 81 11.45 4.93 -5.39
C HIS A 81 12.45 4.01 -6.09
N VAL A 82 11.97 3.07 -6.91
CA VAL A 82 12.83 2.10 -7.62
C VAL A 82 13.06 2.52 -9.06
N LEU A 83 11.99 2.61 -9.85
CA LEU A 83 12.05 2.88 -11.29
C LEU A 83 12.16 4.36 -11.62
N LYS A 84 11.75 5.24 -10.68
CA LYS A 84 11.70 6.71 -10.85
C LYS A 84 10.96 7.12 -12.12
N LEU A 85 9.80 6.51 -12.35
CA LEU A 85 8.92 6.86 -13.46
C LEU A 85 8.24 8.19 -13.18
N ASP A 86 8.05 8.99 -14.22
CA ASP A 86 7.23 10.20 -14.14
C ASP A 86 5.76 9.81 -13.94
N GLY A 87 5.14 10.37 -12.91
CA GLY A 87 3.71 10.22 -12.65
C GLY A 87 2.87 11.18 -13.49
N PHE A 88 1.56 11.13 -13.32
CA PHE A 88 0.65 12.11 -13.93
C PHE A 88 0.78 13.52 -13.30
N THR A 89 1.45 13.63 -12.16
CA THR A 89 1.74 14.87 -11.43
C THR A 89 3.04 14.72 -10.64
N ASN A 90 3.71 15.85 -10.36
CA ASN A 90 4.86 15.92 -9.45
C ASN A 90 4.45 16.30 -8.02
N ASP A 91 3.19 16.69 -7.81
CA ASP A 91 2.66 16.99 -6.49
C ASP A 91 2.24 15.68 -5.80
N LYS A 92 2.99 15.30 -4.76
CA LYS A 92 2.79 14.08 -3.99
C LYS A 92 1.43 14.05 -3.28
N GLU A 93 0.97 15.17 -2.74
CA GLU A 93 -0.32 15.23 -2.03
C GLU A 93 -1.46 15.03 -3.01
N VAL A 94 -1.42 15.72 -4.16
CA VAL A 94 -2.40 15.54 -5.24
C VAL A 94 -2.42 14.10 -5.72
N MET A 95 -1.26 13.47 -5.89
CA MET A 95 -1.15 12.09 -6.32
C MET A 95 -1.81 11.12 -5.33
N ILE A 96 -1.45 11.22 -4.05
CA ILE A 96 -1.97 10.32 -3.00
C ILE A 96 -3.49 10.51 -2.88
N GLN A 97 -3.96 11.75 -2.85
CA GLN A 97 -5.39 12.04 -2.72
C GLN A 97 -6.18 11.47 -3.91
N THR A 98 -5.68 11.66 -5.14
CA THR A 98 -6.32 11.14 -6.35
C THR A 98 -6.39 9.61 -6.32
N ILE A 99 -5.31 8.93 -5.91
CA ILE A 99 -5.28 7.47 -5.81
C ILE A 99 -6.29 6.96 -4.77
N ILE A 100 -6.35 7.60 -3.59
CA ILE A 100 -7.32 7.27 -2.53
C ILE A 100 -8.74 7.48 -3.03
N ASP A 101 -9.02 8.60 -3.69
CA ASP A 101 -10.34 8.91 -4.22
C ASP A 101 -10.78 7.88 -5.27
N LEU A 102 -9.88 7.51 -6.19
CA LEU A 102 -10.14 6.46 -7.18
C LEU A 102 -10.39 5.09 -6.54
N PHE A 103 -9.58 4.72 -5.54
CA PHE A 103 -9.78 3.48 -4.80
C PHE A 103 -11.13 3.48 -4.08
N LEU A 104 -11.45 4.54 -3.32
CA LEU A 104 -12.71 4.67 -2.59
C LEU A 104 -13.93 4.72 -3.53
N TYR A 105 -13.80 5.32 -4.71
CA TYR A 105 -14.84 5.27 -5.74
C TYR A 105 -15.06 3.85 -6.28
N GLY A 106 -14.16 2.91 -6.04
CA GLY A 106 -14.35 1.48 -6.33
C GLY A 106 -15.10 0.72 -5.23
N VAL A 107 -15.02 1.17 -3.97
CA VAL A 107 -15.46 0.37 -2.79
C VAL A 107 -16.56 1.01 -1.96
N LYS A 108 -16.63 2.34 -1.89
CA LYS A 108 -17.61 3.05 -1.06
C LYS A 108 -19.00 3.00 -1.69
N LYS A 109 -20.03 2.78 -0.85
CA LYS A 109 -21.44 2.85 -1.26
C LYS A 109 -21.88 4.30 -1.50
#